data_AF-J8ACY2-F1
#
_entry.id   AF-J8ACY2-F1
#
_cell.length_a   1.000
_cell.length_b   1.000
_cell.length_c   1.000
_cell.angle_alpha   90.00
_cell.angle_beta   90.00
_cell.angle_gamma   90.00
#
_symmetry.space_group_name_H-M   'P 1'
#
loop_
_entity.id
_entity.type
_entity.pdbx_description
1 polymer ?
#
loop_
_entity_poly.entity_id
_entity_poly.type
_entity_poly.pdbx_seq_one_letter_code
_entity_poly.pdbx_strand_id
1 'polypeptide(L)' 'MGKAIQDKDSQLVYLKKRLNMFIEVIDTIEPEEVELEDVDRLLAMLDELELKCEQFKKDE' A
#
# COMPACT_ATOMS: atom_id res chain seq x y z
N MET A 1 -8.01 13.32 14.39
CA MET A 1 -8.61 13.34 13.04
C MET A 1 -7.57 13.92 12.10
N GLY A 2 -6.82 13.06 11.40
CA GLY A 2 -5.74 13.49 10.50
C GLY A 2 -6.31 14.24 9.31
N LYS A 3 -5.69 15.36 8.92
CA LYS A 3 -6.10 16.13 7.74
C LYS A 3 -6.10 15.20 6.52
N ALA A 4 -7.23 15.10 5.82
CA ALA A 4 -7.30 14.38 4.56
C ALA A 4 -6.31 15.02 3.57
N ILE A 5 -5.57 14.20 2.83
CA ILE A 5 -4.72 14.68 1.74
C ILE A 5 -5.65 15.00 0.57
N GLN A 6 -5.86 16.28 0.30
CA GLN A 6 -6.84 16.74 -0.70
C GLN A 6 -6.19 17.13 -2.03
N ASP A 7 -4.87 17.35 -2.08
CA ASP A 7 -4.16 17.68 -3.31
C ASP A 7 -3.63 16.41 -4.00
N LYS A 8 -3.83 16.34 -5.32
CA LYS A 8 -3.50 15.18 -6.16
C LYS A 8 -2.01 14.83 -6.12
N ASP A 9 -1.14 15.83 -6.03
CA ASP A 9 0.31 15.61 -5.97
C ASP A 9 0.70 14.88 -4.67
N SER A 10 0.20 15.33 -3.52
CA SER A 10 0.46 14.66 -2.25
C SER A 10 -0.24 13.30 -2.16
N GLN A 11 -1.40 13.11 -2.80
CA GLN A 11 -2.04 11.80 -2.94
C GLN A 11 -1.15 10.82 -3.72
N LEU A 12 -0.56 11.27 -4.85
CA LEU A 12 0.36 10.46 -5.65
C LEU A 12 1.66 10.16 -4.89
N VAL A 13 2.23 11.14 -4.18
CA VAL A 13 3.41 10.94 -3.32
C VAL A 13 3.10 9.92 -2.21
N TYR A 14 1.92 9.98 -1.59
CA TYR A 14 1.49 9.02 -0.59
C TYR A 14 1.44 7.59 -1.15
N LEU A 15 0.78 7.39 -2.31
CA LEU A 15 0.68 6.06 -2.94
C LEU A 15 2.06 5.50 -3.29
N LYS A 16 2.95 6.32 -3.88
CA LYS A 16 4.32 5.92 -4.17
C LYS A 16 5.08 5.49 -2.92
N LYS A 17 4.94 6.25 -1.83
CA LYS A 17 5.58 5.91 -0.55
C LYS A 17 5.05 4.58 0.00
N ARG A 18 3.74 4.34 -0.05
CA ARG A 18 3.14 3.07 0.42
C ARG A 18 3.58 1.89 -0.43
N LEU A 19 3.66 2.05 -1.75
CA LEU A 19 4.17 1.03 -2.65
C LEU A 19 5.63 0.69 -2.37
N ASN A 20 6.49 1.70 -2.15
CA ASN A 20 7.89 1.46 -1.79
C ASN A 20 8.03 0.69 -0.47
N MET A 21 7.23 1.04 0.55
CA MET A 21 7.22 0.29 1.81
C MET A 21 6.77 -1.16 1.60
N PHE A 22 5.81 -1.41 0.71
CA PHE A 22 5.39 -2.77 0.37
C PHE A 22 6.51 -3.57 -0.30
N ILE A 23 7.25 -2.95 -1.22
CA ILE A 23 8.43 -3.57 -1.87
C ILE A 23 9.50 -3.90 -0.82
N GLU A 24 9.80 -2.98 0.11
CA GLU A 24 10.76 -3.22 1.19
C GLU A 24 10.36 -4.43 2.06
N VAL A 25 9.06 -4.63 2.32
CA VAL A 25 8.57 -5.81 3.05
C VAL A 25 8.80 -7.08 2.24
N ILE A 26 8.50 -7.08 0.93
CA ILE A 26 8.78 -8.23 0.06
C ILE A 26 10.26 -8.58 0.06
N ASP A 27 11.15 -7.59 -0.04
CA ASP A 27 12.60 -7.80 -0.07
C ASP A 27 13.14 -8.40 1.25
N THR A 28 12.39 -8.28 2.34
CA THR A 28 12.76 -8.88 3.64
C THR A 28 12.27 -10.31 3.83
N ILE A 29 11.46 -10.84 2.91
CA ILE A 29 10.91 -12.19 3.01
C ILE A 29 11.89 -13.20 2.42
N GLU A 30 12.21 -14.23 3.20
CA GLU A 30 12.96 -15.39 2.74
C GLU A 30 12.01 -16.39 2.08
N PRO A 31 12.14 -16.69 0.77
CA PRO A 31 11.22 -17.59 0.06
C PRO A 31 11.12 -19.00 0.65
N GLU A 32 12.17 -19.48 1.31
CA GLU A 32 12.20 -20.82 1.92
C GLU A 32 11.42 -20.88 3.25
N GLU A 33 11.21 -19.74 3.91
CA GLU A 33 10.57 -19.62 5.22
C GLU A 33 9.17 -18.97 5.14
N VAL A 34 8.72 -18.54 3.96
CA VAL A 34 7.44 -17.86 3.79
C VAL A 34 6.28 -18.83 4.00
N GLU A 35 5.31 -18.43 4.83
CA GLU A 35 4.09 -19.21 5.07
C GLU A 35 2.88 -18.59 4.36
N LEU A 36 1.78 -19.35 4.27
CA LEU A 36 0.53 -18.87 3.66
C LEU A 36 0.01 -17.59 4.36
N GLU A 37 0.19 -17.50 5.68
CA GLU A 37 -0.21 -16.34 6.46
C GLU A 37 0.56 -15.07 6.06
N ASP A 38 1.82 -15.19 5.65
CA ASP A 38 2.61 -14.06 5.17
C ASP A 38 2.13 -13.62 3.79
N VAL A 39 1.79 -14.57 2.92
CA VAL A 39 1.17 -14.27 1.62
C VAL A 39 -0.17 -13.54 1.82
N ASP A 40 -1.01 -14.00 2.75
CA ASP A 40 -2.28 -13.35 3.09
C ASP A 40 -2.06 -11.90 3.60
N ARG A 41 -1.01 -11.66 4.39
CA ARG A 41 -0.64 -10.30 4.82
C ARG A 41 -0.21 -9.41 3.65
N LEU A 42 0.59 -9.94 2.72
CA LEU A 42 0.98 -9.20 1.51
C LEU A 42 -0.23 -8.84 0.65
N LEU A 43 -1.17 -9.76 0.49
CA LEU A 43 -2.43 -9.51 -0.22
C LEU A 43 -3.25 -8.41 0.46
N ALA A 44 -3.40 -8.46 1.78
CA ALA A 44 -4.11 -7.42 2.53
C ALA A 44 -3.46 -6.03 2.36
N MET A 45 -2.12 -5.96 2.31
CA MET A 45 -1.41 -4.69 2.06
C MET A 45 -1.67 -4.14 0.65
N LEU A 46 -1.79 -5.02 -0.35
CA LEU A 46 -2.15 -4.63 -1.72
C LEU A 46 -3.61 -4.15 -1.80
N ASP A 47 -4.54 -4.86 -1.15
CA ASP A 47 -5.95 -4.47 -1.09
C ASP A 47 -6.13 -3.09 -0.43
N GLU A 48 -5.38 -2.79 0.64
CA GLU A 48 -5.35 -1.47 1.26
C GLU A 48 -4.85 -0.39 0.30
N LEU A 49 -3.82 -0.70 -0.48
CA LEU A 49 -3.25 0.23 -1.45
C LEU A 49 -4.24 0.49 -2.59
N GLU A 50 -4.92 -0.55 -3.09
CA GLU A 50 -5.99 -0.44 -4.08
C GLU A 50 -7.15 0.41 -3.55
N LEU A 51 -7.61 0.15 -2.33
CA LEU A 51 -8.66 0.96 -1.70
C LEU A 51 -8.27 2.44 -1.64
N LYS A 52 -7.00 2.76 -1.36
CA LYS A 52 -6.50 4.14 -1.35
C LYS A 52 -6.47 4.75 -2.75
N CYS A 53 -6.06 4.00 -3.76
CA CYS A 53 -6.14 4.43 -5.15
C CYS A 53 -7.59 4.78 -5.54
N GLU A 54 -8.55 3.91 -5.22
CA GLU A 54 -9.96 4.14 -5.53
C GLU A 54 -10.57 5.31 -4.75
N GLN A 55 -10.16 5.52 -3.49
CA GLN A 55 -10.55 6.73 -2.73
C GLN A 55 -10.07 8.00 -3.41
N PHE A 56 -8.80 8.07 -3.81
CA PHE A 56 -8.22 9.26 -4.44
C PHE A 56 -8.76 9.52 -5.87
N LYS A 57 -9.21 8.47 -6.57
CA LYS A 57 -9.95 8.61 -7.84
C LYS A 57 -11.36 9.16 -7.62
N LYS A 58 -12.07 8.75 -6.56
CA LYS A 58 -13.43 9.22 -6.26
C LYS A 58 -13.48 10.65 -5.72
N ASP A 59 -12.34 11.19 -5.27
CA ASP A 59 -12.18 12.61 -4.97
C ASP A 59 -12.01 13.49 -6.24
N GLU A 60 -12.42 13.01 -7.43
CA GLU A 60 -12.61 13.80 -8.67
C GLU A 60 -14.06 14.24 -8.84
#